data_AF-A0A812JTZ2-F1
#
_entry.id   AF-A0A812JTZ2-F1
#
_cell.length_a   1.000
_cell.length_b   1.000
_cell.length_c   1.000
_cell.angle_alpha   90.00
_cell.angle_beta   90.00
_cell.angle_gamma   90.00
#
_symmetry.space_group_name_H-M   'P 1'
#
loop_
_entity.id
_entity.type
_entity.pdbx_description
1 polymer ?
#
loop_
_entity_poly.entity_id
_entity_poly.type
_entity_poly.pdbx_seq_one_letter_code
_entity_poly.pdbx_strand_id
1 'polypeptide(L)'
;DLDPLEFGGNVTWQEPAVSDRVQDYLLYFAEDAIGTNRSPVGSIVPVGTSRELLAPEISQLPAFTHLVIYTRSYLVEQTTPGYFALSDTISIVSSIVFEDLDLDFNDLGSNITWTEPIVNQQVTEYYVYLADGSEPAKTLGDNGNMPWTGRSQLGVVSVGTDMLFVPPETPRNGYSHVVIYASSDLVEPLGPTAGQARQTTPQYLVVHDANASVSNVDFVGKDLDLEDLGGVVSWNAPGSDYDRVLSYVVYLSLDDIGTNRSQIEQDVPYGTNMLLTPPETPRNAYTRFVVYTKSTLVEQTTPTAHSLFDTSALARNLDFLDIDVDRGELAGNLTWDPPSDELHVVRYNVYLSENAYGLGRHYLGNVTVGIYELLVLLELLI
;
A
#
# COMPACT_ATOMS: atom_id res chain seq x y z
N ASP A 1 4.15 34.66 -2.08
CA ASP A 1 3.06 33.65 -2.07
C ASP A 1 3.51 32.49 -2.95
N LEU A 2 3.12 31.26 -2.65
CA LEU A 2 3.40 30.09 -3.50
C LEU A 2 2.15 29.67 -4.31
N ASP A 3 0.99 30.26 -3.99
CA ASP A 3 -0.27 30.00 -4.67
C ASP A 3 -0.45 30.88 -5.91
N PRO A 4 -0.94 30.31 -7.03
CA PRO A 4 -1.23 31.09 -8.22
C PRO A 4 -2.29 32.14 -7.94
N LEU A 5 -2.06 33.37 -8.41
CA LEU A 5 -3.03 34.48 -8.35
C LEU A 5 -3.38 34.92 -6.92
N GLU A 6 -2.55 34.59 -5.94
CA GLU A 6 -2.67 35.06 -4.57
C GLU A 6 -1.44 35.87 -4.18
N PHE A 7 -1.65 36.92 -3.39
CA PHE A 7 -0.57 37.73 -2.84
C PHE A 7 -0.66 37.82 -1.33
N GLY A 8 0.50 37.78 -0.70
CA GLY A 8 0.68 38.04 0.71
C GLY A 8 2.14 38.27 1.04
N GLY A 9 2.40 38.70 2.26
CA GLY A 9 3.75 38.93 2.76
C GLY A 9 4.08 40.39 3.00
N ASN A 10 5.36 40.66 3.27
CA ASN A 10 5.80 41.95 3.75
C ASN A 10 6.05 42.92 2.58
N VAL A 11 5.34 44.04 2.57
CA VAL A 11 5.59 45.16 1.65
C VAL A 11 6.41 46.18 2.40
N THR A 12 7.56 46.57 1.84
CA THR A 12 8.42 47.62 2.41
C THR A 12 8.61 48.76 1.41
N TRP A 13 8.66 49.98 1.90
CA TRP A 13 8.92 51.17 1.09
C TRP A 13 9.88 52.12 1.78
N GLN A 14 10.50 53.00 1.00
CA GLN A 14 11.29 54.09 1.55
C GLN A 14 10.38 55.26 1.94
N GLU A 15 10.59 55.81 3.13
CA GLU A 15 9.86 57.00 3.56
C GLU A 15 10.18 58.21 2.68
N PRO A 16 9.20 59.11 2.44
CA PRO A 16 9.42 60.33 1.69
C PRO A 16 10.38 61.25 2.43
N ALA A 17 11.18 62.01 1.67
CA ALA A 17 12.18 62.93 2.24
C ALA A 17 11.60 64.03 3.15
N VAL A 18 10.29 64.29 3.07
CA VAL A 18 9.57 65.23 3.93
C VAL A 18 8.35 64.51 4.51
N SER A 19 8.52 63.88 5.67
CA SER A 19 7.47 63.12 6.36
C SER A 19 6.58 63.99 7.26
N ASP A 20 7.02 65.19 7.67
CA ASP A 20 6.28 66.11 8.56
C ASP A 20 4.90 66.55 8.04
N ARG A 21 4.63 66.34 6.75
CA ARG A 21 3.35 66.69 6.09
C ARG A 21 2.53 65.48 5.68
N VAL A 22 3.03 64.28 5.94
CA VAL A 22 2.37 63.00 5.67
C VAL A 22 1.72 62.54 6.97
N GLN A 23 0.45 62.18 6.91
CA GLN A 23 -0.25 61.54 8.00
C GLN A 23 -0.15 60.02 7.89
N ASP A 24 -0.43 59.49 6.70
CA ASP A 24 -0.56 58.06 6.48
C ASP A 24 -0.10 57.66 5.08
N TYR A 25 0.18 56.37 4.91
CA TYR A 25 0.33 55.68 3.65
C TYR A 25 -0.94 54.88 3.33
N LEU A 26 -1.34 54.91 2.06
CA LEU A 26 -2.48 54.17 1.53
C LEU A 26 -1.99 53.22 0.45
N LEU A 27 -2.23 51.93 0.64
CA LEU A 27 -1.80 50.88 -0.27
C LEU A 27 -2.99 50.45 -1.13
N TYR A 28 -2.75 50.27 -2.43
CA TYR A 28 -3.75 49.77 -3.36
C TYR A 28 -3.12 48.80 -4.37
N PHE A 29 -3.89 47.81 -4.80
CA PHE A 29 -3.64 47.17 -6.08
C PHE A 29 -4.17 48.02 -7.22
N ALA A 30 -3.47 48.04 -8.36
CA ALA A 30 -3.82 48.83 -9.52
C ALA A 30 -3.44 48.14 -10.83
N GLU A 31 -4.08 48.55 -11.92
CA GLU A 31 -3.83 48.00 -13.27
C GLU A 31 -2.51 48.49 -13.87
N ASP A 32 -1.95 49.58 -13.34
CA ASP A 32 -0.72 50.19 -13.81
C ASP A 32 0.03 50.94 -12.70
N ALA A 33 1.22 51.44 -13.02
CA ALA A 33 2.11 52.18 -12.12
C ALA A 33 1.57 53.54 -11.66
N ILE A 34 0.51 54.07 -12.29
CA ILE A 34 -0.08 55.37 -11.93
C ILE A 34 -1.33 55.23 -11.06
N GLY A 35 -1.85 54.01 -10.87
CA GLY A 35 -2.95 53.71 -9.97
C GLY A 35 -4.33 53.63 -10.64
N THR A 36 -4.40 53.29 -11.94
CA THR A 36 -5.67 53.11 -12.64
C THR A 36 -6.49 51.97 -12.01
N ASN A 37 -7.81 52.20 -11.87
CA ASN A 37 -8.80 51.25 -11.31
C ASN A 37 -8.41 50.65 -9.95
N ARG A 38 -7.72 51.43 -9.12
CA ARG A 38 -7.14 50.93 -7.87
C ARG A 38 -8.16 50.39 -6.85
N SER A 39 -7.78 49.33 -6.13
CA SER A 39 -8.52 48.72 -5.02
C SER A 39 -7.68 48.73 -3.75
N PRO A 40 -8.20 49.17 -2.59
CA PRO A 40 -7.42 49.25 -1.36
C PRO A 40 -6.97 47.86 -0.92
N VAL A 41 -5.74 47.77 -0.39
CA VAL A 41 -5.16 46.53 0.14
C VAL A 41 -4.49 46.80 1.48
N GLY A 42 -4.74 45.94 2.47
CA GLY A 42 -4.24 46.13 3.83
C GLY A 42 -4.93 47.27 4.59
N SER A 43 -4.27 47.75 5.64
CA SER A 43 -4.77 48.82 6.49
C SER A 43 -4.18 50.19 6.12
N ILE A 44 -4.74 51.27 6.66
CA ILE A 44 -4.12 52.60 6.56
C ILE A 44 -2.89 52.60 7.48
N VAL A 45 -1.72 52.86 6.92
CA VAL A 45 -0.45 52.75 7.65
C VAL A 45 0.00 54.14 8.11
N PRO A 46 0.18 54.39 9.42
CA PRO A 46 0.63 55.70 9.90
C PRO A 46 2.05 56.07 9.42
N VAL A 47 2.30 57.37 9.26
CA VAL A 47 3.65 57.91 9.02
C VAL A 47 4.64 57.47 10.09
N GLY A 48 5.90 57.23 9.74
CA GLY A 48 6.90 56.62 10.62
C GLY A 48 6.98 55.09 10.49
N THR A 49 6.10 54.48 9.69
CA THR A 49 6.12 53.06 9.35
C THR A 49 6.46 52.90 7.88
N SER A 50 7.43 52.04 7.57
CA SER A 50 7.94 51.77 6.21
C SER A 50 7.67 50.32 5.76
N ARG A 51 6.78 49.64 6.46
CA ARG A 51 6.42 48.24 6.21
C ARG A 51 4.95 47.97 6.54
N GLU A 52 4.32 47.10 5.76
CA GLU A 52 2.99 46.54 6.05
C GLU A 52 3.01 45.06 5.71
N LEU A 53 2.49 44.23 6.62
CA LEU A 53 2.27 42.82 6.34
C LEU A 53 0.90 42.68 5.68
N LEU A 54 0.90 42.34 4.39
CA LEU A 54 -0.33 41.95 3.73
C LEU A 54 -0.73 40.56 4.22
N ALA A 55 -2.03 40.39 4.49
CA ALA A 55 -2.60 39.08 4.79
C ALA A 55 -2.20 38.08 3.69
N PRO A 56 -1.98 36.80 4.01
CA PRO A 56 -1.83 35.78 2.98
C PRO A 56 -3.13 35.64 2.17
N GLU A 57 -3.04 35.07 0.97
CA GLU A 57 -4.20 34.71 0.14
C GLU A 57 -5.04 35.90 -0.39
N ILE A 58 -4.46 37.10 -0.58
CA ILE A 58 -5.21 38.19 -1.20
C ILE A 58 -5.35 37.89 -2.70
N SER A 59 -6.55 37.50 -3.10
CA SER A 59 -6.86 37.15 -4.49
C SER A 59 -6.54 38.31 -5.44
N GLN A 60 -5.66 38.05 -6.41
CA GLN A 60 -5.37 38.97 -7.49
C GLN A 60 -6.58 39.05 -8.41
N LEU A 61 -7.12 40.26 -8.60
CA LEU A 61 -7.96 40.50 -9.78
C LEU A 61 -7.05 40.51 -11.01
N PRO A 62 -7.37 39.79 -12.10
CA PRO A 62 -6.49 39.62 -13.26
C PRO A 62 -5.99 40.92 -13.90
N ALA A 63 -6.71 42.02 -13.67
CA ALA A 63 -6.36 43.33 -14.18
C ALA A 63 -5.25 44.03 -13.38
N PHE A 64 -5.06 43.71 -12.10
CA PHE A 64 -4.09 44.39 -11.24
C PHE A 64 -2.69 43.83 -11.42
N THR A 65 -1.78 44.67 -11.88
CA THR A 65 -0.38 44.31 -12.15
C THR A 65 0.59 45.07 -11.26
N HIS A 66 0.12 46.01 -10.45
CA HIS A 66 0.94 46.87 -9.61
C HIS A 66 0.38 46.98 -8.20
N LEU A 67 1.28 47.08 -7.22
CA LEU A 67 1.00 47.62 -5.91
C LEU A 67 1.44 49.09 -5.92
N VAL A 68 0.53 50.00 -5.59
CA VAL A 68 0.78 51.43 -5.54
C VAL A 68 0.59 51.94 -4.11
N ILE A 69 1.48 52.84 -3.69
CA ILE A 69 1.53 53.41 -2.35
C ILE A 69 1.42 54.93 -2.48
N TYR A 70 0.39 55.50 -1.86
CA TYR A 70 0.17 56.94 -1.81
C TYR A 70 0.48 57.49 -0.43
N THR A 71 1.01 58.70 -0.38
CA THR A 71 1.04 59.48 0.87
C THR A 71 -0.25 60.30 0.98
N ARG A 72 -0.81 60.39 2.19
CA ARG A 72 -1.96 61.25 2.51
C ARG A 72 -1.57 62.31 3.52
N SER A 73 -1.94 63.56 3.25
CA SER A 73 -1.85 64.68 4.20
C SER A 73 -3.23 64.98 4.81
N TYR A 74 -3.28 65.93 5.75
CA TYR A 74 -4.54 66.47 6.30
C TYR A 74 -5.50 67.02 5.24
N LEU A 75 -4.97 67.40 4.07
CA LEU A 75 -5.74 68.09 3.05
C LEU A 75 -6.14 67.14 1.93
N VAL A 76 -5.19 66.35 1.43
CA VAL A 76 -5.35 65.51 0.24
C VAL A 76 -4.39 64.33 0.23
N GLU A 77 -4.77 63.30 -0.51
CA GLU A 77 -3.89 62.25 -1.02
C GLU A 77 -3.00 62.78 -2.15
N GLN A 78 -1.78 62.25 -2.24
CA GLN A 78 -0.89 62.49 -3.36
C GLN A 78 -1.50 62.02 -4.70
N THR A 79 -1.18 62.68 -5.81
CA THR A 79 -1.69 62.28 -7.14
C THR A 79 -0.77 61.33 -7.91
N THR A 80 0.45 61.12 -7.42
CA THR A 80 1.47 60.27 -8.06
C THR A 80 2.00 59.29 -7.02
N PRO A 81 1.72 57.99 -7.12
CA PRO A 81 2.15 57.02 -6.13
C PRO A 81 3.62 56.61 -6.33
N GLY A 82 4.21 56.03 -5.27
CA GLY A 82 5.28 55.06 -5.46
C GLY A 82 4.68 53.73 -5.89
N TYR A 83 5.37 52.95 -6.73
CA TYR A 83 4.81 51.71 -7.26
C TYR A 83 5.82 50.57 -7.25
N PHE A 84 5.28 49.36 -7.26
CA PHE A 84 5.99 48.10 -7.44
C PHE A 84 5.17 47.22 -8.38
N ALA A 85 5.80 46.67 -9.43
CA ALA A 85 5.13 45.73 -10.32
C ALA A 85 5.00 44.38 -9.60
N LEU A 86 3.78 43.85 -9.55
CA LEU A 86 3.51 42.53 -8.99
C LEU A 86 4.09 41.46 -9.91
N SER A 87 4.81 40.51 -9.33
CA SER A 87 5.27 39.32 -10.03
C SER A 87 4.94 38.13 -9.16
N ASP A 88 4.09 37.25 -9.68
CA ASP A 88 3.75 35.97 -9.05
C ASP A 88 4.72 34.89 -9.55
N THR A 89 5.17 34.03 -8.64
CA THR A 89 6.09 32.93 -8.94
C THR A 89 5.46 31.63 -8.50
N ILE A 90 4.85 30.94 -9.45
CA ILE A 90 4.16 29.67 -9.23
C ILE A 90 5.21 28.57 -8.99
N SER A 91 5.25 28.05 -7.77
CA SER A 91 6.26 27.05 -7.34
C SER A 91 5.59 25.71 -7.00
N ILE A 92 4.86 25.15 -7.96
CA ILE A 92 4.06 23.94 -7.82
C ILE A 92 4.80 22.75 -8.42
N VAL A 93 4.81 21.62 -7.70
CA VAL A 93 5.31 20.35 -8.26
C VAL A 93 4.45 19.92 -9.45
N SER A 94 4.89 18.95 -10.23
CA SER A 94 4.07 18.39 -11.32
C SER A 94 4.35 16.90 -11.49
N SER A 95 3.60 16.22 -12.35
CA SER A 95 3.85 14.82 -12.72
C SER A 95 4.04 13.90 -11.51
N ILE A 96 3.13 13.98 -10.54
CA ILE A 96 3.15 13.07 -9.39
C ILE A 96 2.91 11.65 -9.91
N VAL A 97 3.81 10.73 -9.57
CA VAL A 97 3.73 9.31 -9.91
C VAL A 97 3.83 8.50 -8.62
N PHE A 98 2.88 7.60 -8.43
CA PHE A 98 2.88 6.61 -7.37
C PHE A 98 2.28 5.32 -7.92
N GLU A 99 3.11 4.29 -7.99
CA GLU A 99 2.68 2.93 -8.31
C GLU A 99 2.75 2.13 -7.02
N ASP A 100 1.59 1.75 -6.52
CA ASP A 100 1.48 1.00 -5.28
C ASP A 100 1.91 -0.46 -5.50
N LEU A 101 2.92 -0.90 -4.78
CA LEU A 101 3.53 -2.22 -4.91
C LEU A 101 3.29 -3.09 -3.67
N ASP A 102 2.57 -2.56 -2.70
CA ASP A 102 2.05 -3.30 -1.56
C ASP A 102 0.74 -3.95 -2.01
N LEU A 103 0.72 -5.28 -2.13
CA LEU A 103 -0.36 -5.99 -2.82
C LEU A 103 -1.57 -6.27 -1.91
N ASP A 104 -1.55 -5.72 -0.69
CA ASP A 104 -2.58 -5.83 0.32
C ASP A 104 -3.62 -4.73 0.21
N PHE A 105 -4.89 -5.13 0.27
CA PHE A 105 -5.99 -4.20 0.15
C PHE A 105 -6.04 -3.19 1.30
N ASN A 106 -5.97 -1.90 0.98
CA ASN A 106 -5.86 -0.74 1.88
C ASN A 106 -4.50 -0.50 2.52
N ASP A 107 -3.46 -1.22 2.11
CA ASP A 107 -2.09 -0.88 2.48
C ASP A 107 -1.38 -0.29 1.26
N LEU A 108 -0.35 0.51 1.53
CA LEU A 108 0.40 1.24 0.53
C LEU A 108 1.87 0.93 0.72
N GLY A 109 2.62 0.92 -0.38
CA GLY A 109 4.06 0.81 -0.33
C GLY A 109 4.68 1.01 -1.69
N SER A 110 5.68 1.91 -1.78
CA SER A 110 6.54 2.22 -2.94
C SER A 110 7.05 3.67 -2.81
N ASN A 111 7.76 4.17 -3.82
CA ASN A 111 8.15 5.56 -3.91
C ASN A 111 7.04 6.41 -4.52
N ILE A 112 6.71 7.53 -3.87
CA ILE A 112 6.01 8.66 -4.49
C ILE A 112 7.09 9.55 -5.11
N THR A 113 6.95 9.87 -6.40
CA THR A 113 7.87 10.78 -7.10
C THR A 113 7.11 11.92 -7.75
N TRP A 114 7.79 13.04 -7.99
CA TRP A 114 7.24 14.20 -8.69
C TRP A 114 8.31 14.91 -9.50
N THR A 115 7.91 15.87 -10.32
CA THR A 115 8.81 16.84 -10.95
C THR A 115 8.81 18.11 -10.13
N GLU A 116 9.99 18.58 -9.72
CA GLU A 116 10.13 19.84 -9.00
C GLU A 116 9.63 21.04 -9.83
N PRO A 117 9.17 22.13 -9.19
CA PRO A 117 8.81 23.35 -9.88
C PRO A 117 10.01 23.96 -10.62
N ILE A 118 9.76 24.59 -11.77
CA ILE A 118 10.79 25.29 -12.56
C ILE A 118 11.44 26.42 -11.74
N VAL A 119 10.65 27.06 -10.88
CA VAL A 119 11.16 28.07 -9.94
C VAL A 119 11.00 27.52 -8.53
N ASN A 120 12.11 27.07 -7.94
CA ASN A 120 12.14 26.47 -6.60
C ASN A 120 12.97 27.29 -5.59
N GLN A 121 13.45 28.49 -5.97
CA GLN A 121 14.32 29.33 -5.13
C GLN A 121 13.68 29.75 -3.81
N GLN A 122 12.35 29.78 -3.76
CA GLN A 122 11.56 30.11 -2.58
C GLN A 122 11.07 28.86 -1.84
N VAL A 123 11.20 27.67 -2.43
CA VAL A 123 10.75 26.42 -1.84
C VAL A 123 11.85 25.86 -0.96
N THR A 124 11.52 25.55 0.30
CA THR A 124 12.44 24.95 1.26
C THR A 124 12.15 23.47 1.46
N GLU A 125 10.87 23.09 1.47
CA GLU A 125 10.40 21.73 1.72
C GLU A 125 9.14 21.40 0.91
N TYR A 126 8.95 20.11 0.64
CA TYR A 126 7.72 19.51 0.14
C TYR A 126 7.06 18.70 1.26
N TYR A 127 5.78 18.95 1.50
CA TYR A 127 4.99 18.18 2.44
C TYR A 127 4.06 17.24 1.67
N VAL A 128 4.16 15.95 1.95
CA VAL A 128 3.38 14.91 1.28
C VAL A 128 2.36 14.34 2.27
N TYR A 129 1.10 14.30 1.87
CA TYR A 129 0.00 13.77 2.67
C TYR A 129 -0.83 12.77 1.89
N LEU A 130 -1.46 11.86 2.61
CA LEU A 130 -2.70 11.21 2.17
C LEU A 130 -3.88 12.16 2.45
N ALA A 131 -4.86 12.22 1.55
CA ALA A 131 -6.02 13.10 1.69
C ALA A 131 -7.32 12.45 1.19
N ASP A 132 -8.45 12.92 1.73
CA ASP A 132 -9.80 12.46 1.37
C ASP A 132 -10.25 12.94 -0.03
N GLY A 133 -9.54 13.93 -0.60
CA GLY A 133 -9.86 14.57 -1.86
C GLY A 133 -8.72 15.42 -2.41
N SER A 134 -8.92 15.96 -3.63
CA SER A 134 -7.97 16.87 -4.29
C SER A 134 -7.82 18.23 -3.59
N GLU A 135 -8.84 18.64 -2.85
CA GLU A 135 -8.87 19.88 -2.07
C GLU A 135 -9.31 19.53 -0.63
N PRO A 136 -8.38 19.15 0.26
CA PRO A 136 -8.74 18.87 1.65
C PRO A 136 -9.36 20.12 2.28
N ALA A 137 -10.45 19.94 3.03
CA ALA A 137 -11.26 21.03 3.51
C ALA A 137 -10.45 22.00 4.38
N LYS A 138 -10.31 23.25 3.92
CA LYS A 138 -9.93 24.40 4.74
C LYS A 138 -11.08 24.67 5.72
N THR A 139 -11.11 23.99 6.87
CA THR A 139 -12.04 24.38 7.94
C THR A 139 -11.35 25.41 8.82
N LEU A 140 -12.00 26.56 8.99
CA LEU A 140 -11.56 27.59 9.94
C LEU A 140 -11.74 27.00 11.35
N GLY A 141 -10.64 26.73 12.05
CA GLY A 141 -10.71 26.30 13.45
C GLY A 141 -11.09 27.49 14.33
N ASP A 142 -11.72 27.21 15.48
CA ASP A 142 -12.19 28.23 16.44
C ASP A 142 -11.11 29.22 16.94
N ASN A 143 -9.83 28.93 16.67
CA ASN A 143 -8.67 29.75 17.05
C ASN A 143 -8.09 30.61 15.91
N GLY A 144 -8.73 30.67 14.74
CA GLY A 144 -8.20 31.38 13.57
C GLY A 144 -7.01 30.67 12.88
N ASN A 145 -6.58 29.52 13.40
CA ASN A 145 -5.78 28.56 12.64
C ASN A 145 -6.72 27.82 11.69
N MET A 146 -6.29 27.58 10.45
CA MET A 146 -6.95 26.66 9.53
C MET A 146 -6.38 25.24 9.75
N PRO A 147 -6.92 24.41 10.67
CA PRO A 147 -6.60 23.00 10.67
C PRO A 147 -7.14 22.41 9.37
N TRP A 148 -6.22 22.03 8.50
CA TRP A 148 -6.55 21.22 7.34
C TRP A 148 -7.06 19.87 7.82
N THR A 149 -8.37 19.65 7.76
CA THR A 149 -9.00 18.38 8.09
C THR A 149 -9.04 17.47 6.87
N GLY A 150 -9.06 16.15 7.08
CA GLY A 150 -9.15 15.17 5.99
C GLY A 150 -7.83 14.88 5.28
N ARG A 151 -6.71 15.01 5.98
CA ARG A 151 -5.39 14.57 5.50
C ARG A 151 -4.50 14.01 6.62
N SER A 152 -3.60 13.11 6.26
CA SER A 152 -2.58 12.52 7.15
C SER A 152 -1.19 12.67 6.52
N GLN A 153 -0.22 13.18 7.29
CA GLN A 153 1.12 13.44 6.77
C GLN A 153 1.90 12.14 6.60
N LEU A 154 2.38 11.87 5.39
CA LEU A 154 3.30 10.78 5.10
C LEU A 154 4.74 11.19 5.41
N GLY A 155 5.12 12.40 5.01
CA GLY A 155 6.50 12.87 5.18
C GLY A 155 6.73 14.31 4.76
N VAL A 156 7.93 14.78 5.05
CA VAL A 156 8.47 16.07 4.62
C VAL A 156 9.80 15.81 3.93
N VAL A 157 10.00 16.43 2.78
CA VAL A 157 11.18 16.23 1.93
C VAL A 157 11.78 17.60 1.62
N SER A 158 13.09 17.76 1.76
CA SER A 158 13.74 19.05 1.45
C SER A 158 13.75 19.31 -0.07
N VAL A 159 13.78 20.59 -0.45
CA VAL A 159 13.99 20.98 -1.86
C VAL A 159 15.27 20.36 -2.43
N GLY A 160 15.26 19.97 -3.70
CA GLY A 160 16.33 19.19 -4.36
C GLY A 160 16.14 17.68 -4.24
N THR A 161 15.09 17.22 -3.57
CA THR A 161 14.67 15.82 -3.52
C THR A 161 13.22 15.72 -4.00
N ASP A 162 12.99 14.82 -4.95
CA ASP A 162 11.75 14.68 -5.70
C ASP A 162 11.05 13.33 -5.45
N MET A 163 11.38 12.71 -4.32
CA MET A 163 10.93 11.37 -3.93
C MET A 163 10.64 11.27 -2.43
N LEU A 164 9.57 10.56 -2.09
CA LEU A 164 9.28 10.07 -0.74
C LEU A 164 9.05 8.55 -0.78
N PHE A 165 9.83 7.80 -0.01
CA PHE A 165 9.61 6.37 0.18
C PHE A 165 8.46 6.13 1.17
N VAL A 166 7.43 5.41 0.74
CA VAL A 166 6.36 4.89 1.57
C VAL A 166 6.71 3.43 1.90
N PRO A 167 6.98 3.10 3.18
CA PRO A 167 7.22 1.72 3.59
C PRO A 167 6.06 0.81 3.23
N PRO A 168 6.31 -0.49 2.95
CA PRO A 168 5.22 -1.46 2.86
C PRO A 168 4.41 -1.51 4.15
N GLU A 169 3.17 -1.99 4.05
CA GLU A 169 2.17 -2.04 5.11
C GLU A 169 1.79 -0.65 5.66
N THR A 170 1.91 0.42 4.85
CA THR A 170 1.47 1.75 5.25
C THR A 170 -0.05 1.85 5.10
N PRO A 171 -0.84 2.00 6.18
CA PRO A 171 -2.29 1.96 6.06
C PRO A 171 -2.83 3.18 5.31
N ARG A 172 -3.60 2.92 4.25
CA ARG A 172 -4.28 3.94 3.45
C ARG A 172 -5.32 4.73 4.25
N ASN A 173 -5.89 4.13 5.30
CA ASN A 173 -6.89 4.75 6.20
C ASN A 173 -8.09 5.37 5.47
N GLY A 174 -8.47 4.84 4.30
CA GLY A 174 -9.59 5.34 3.50
C GLY A 174 -9.30 6.60 2.67
N TYR A 175 -8.08 7.15 2.75
CA TYR A 175 -7.68 8.30 1.93
C TYR A 175 -7.58 7.93 0.46
N SER A 176 -8.10 8.79 -0.41
CA SER A 176 -8.19 8.52 -1.85
C SER A 176 -7.12 9.20 -2.68
N HIS A 177 -6.40 10.17 -2.11
CA HIS A 177 -5.43 11.01 -2.83
C HIS A 177 -4.10 11.08 -2.09
N VAL A 178 -3.01 11.25 -2.85
CA VAL A 178 -1.76 11.83 -2.37
C VAL A 178 -1.77 13.30 -2.77
N VAL A 179 -1.42 14.19 -1.84
CA VAL A 179 -1.30 15.63 -2.09
C VAL A 179 0.07 16.13 -1.67
N ILE A 180 0.67 16.99 -2.48
CA ILE A 180 2.00 17.56 -2.24
C ILE A 180 1.91 19.08 -2.21
N TYR A 181 2.47 19.66 -1.16
CA TYR A 181 2.54 21.11 -0.94
C TYR A 181 3.99 21.58 -0.92
N ALA A 182 4.29 22.64 -1.66
CA ALA A 182 5.54 23.38 -1.46
C ALA A 182 5.44 24.27 -0.21
N SER A 183 6.54 24.44 0.50
CA SER A 183 6.66 25.36 1.64
C SER A 183 7.82 26.32 1.45
N SER A 184 7.71 27.53 2.02
CA SER A 184 8.73 28.58 2.00
C SER A 184 8.93 29.19 3.38
N ASP A 185 10.13 29.76 3.59
CA ASP A 185 10.48 30.53 4.78
C ASP A 185 10.08 32.02 4.67
N LEU A 186 9.29 32.38 3.64
CA LEU A 186 8.95 33.77 3.34
C LEU A 186 7.97 34.41 4.34
N VAL A 187 7.39 33.63 5.25
CA VAL A 187 6.59 34.15 6.36
C VAL A 187 7.50 34.27 7.58
N GLU A 188 7.81 35.52 7.97
CA GLU A 188 8.44 35.79 9.26
C GLU A 188 7.43 35.44 10.36
N PRO A 189 7.79 34.63 11.36
CA PRO A 189 6.85 34.23 12.40
C PRO A 189 6.39 35.41 13.24
N LEU A 190 5.08 35.70 13.18
CA LEU A 190 4.41 36.53 14.17
C LEU A 190 4.22 35.72 15.48
N GLY A 191 5.32 35.29 16.12
CA GLY A 191 5.28 34.57 17.39
C GLY A 191 6.38 33.51 17.57
N PRO A 192 6.39 32.76 18.69
CA PRO A 192 7.42 31.76 19.00
C PRO A 192 7.37 30.50 18.11
N THR A 193 6.47 30.43 17.13
CA THR A 193 6.36 29.34 16.17
C THR A 193 6.77 29.87 14.80
N ALA A 194 7.93 29.44 14.29
CA ALA A 194 8.39 29.71 12.92
C ALA A 194 7.24 29.46 11.93
N GLY A 195 6.74 30.49 11.27
CA GLY A 195 5.59 30.42 10.39
C GLY A 195 6.08 29.99 9.02
N GLN A 196 6.14 28.70 8.74
CA GLN A 196 6.37 28.24 7.38
C GLN A 196 5.14 28.58 6.54
N ALA A 197 5.32 29.36 5.47
CA ALA A 197 4.27 29.57 4.49
C ALA A 197 4.15 28.29 3.68
N ARG A 198 2.98 27.66 3.68
CA ARG A 198 2.69 26.52 2.81
C ARG A 198 1.81 27.01 1.69
N GLN A 199 2.05 26.48 0.51
CA GLN A 199 1.09 26.55 -0.55
C GLN A 199 -0.27 26.06 -0.03
N THR A 200 -1.35 26.65 -0.52
CA THR A 200 -2.71 26.34 -0.09
C THR A 200 -3.45 25.52 -1.14
N THR A 201 -3.02 25.59 -2.40
CA THR A 201 -3.50 24.77 -3.52
C THR A 201 -2.49 23.66 -3.84
N PRO A 202 -2.65 22.41 -3.36
CA PRO A 202 -1.69 21.35 -3.65
C PRO A 202 -1.77 20.87 -5.10
N GLN A 203 -0.76 20.11 -5.51
CA GLN A 203 -0.97 19.11 -6.56
C GLN A 203 -1.35 17.78 -5.95
N TYR A 204 -2.10 17.00 -6.71
CA TYR A 204 -2.64 15.74 -6.23
C TYR A 204 -2.52 14.63 -7.25
N LEU A 205 -2.57 13.41 -6.75
CA LEU A 205 -2.71 12.17 -7.49
C LEU A 205 -3.79 11.33 -6.81
N VAL A 206 -4.70 10.74 -7.60
CA VAL A 206 -5.64 9.74 -7.08
C VAL A 206 -4.87 8.44 -6.85
N VAL A 207 -4.97 7.89 -5.65
CA VAL A 207 -4.29 6.64 -5.28
C VAL A 207 -5.03 5.46 -5.90
N HIS A 208 -4.27 4.64 -6.65
CA HIS A 208 -4.67 3.29 -7.01
C HIS A 208 -4.09 2.31 -6.00
N ASP A 209 -4.94 1.80 -5.14
CA ASP A 209 -4.64 0.79 -4.10
C ASP A 209 -4.57 -0.58 -4.74
N ALA A 210 -3.40 -1.21 -4.67
CA ALA A 210 -3.16 -2.47 -5.34
C ALA A 210 -3.80 -3.63 -4.57
N ASN A 211 -4.49 -4.53 -5.27
CA ASN A 211 -4.89 -5.80 -4.68
C ASN A 211 -4.71 -6.92 -5.69
N ALA A 212 -3.74 -7.79 -5.38
CA ALA A 212 -3.41 -8.94 -6.20
C ALA A 212 -3.52 -10.25 -5.41
N SER A 213 -4.58 -10.42 -4.61
CA SER A 213 -4.83 -11.69 -3.94
C SER A 213 -5.21 -12.79 -4.94
N VAL A 214 -4.69 -14.00 -4.77
CA VAL A 214 -5.15 -15.18 -5.53
C VAL A 214 -6.56 -15.59 -5.10
N SER A 215 -7.18 -16.53 -5.80
CA SER A 215 -8.48 -17.08 -5.38
C SER A 215 -8.55 -18.59 -5.62
N ASN A 216 -9.58 -19.25 -5.07
CA ASN A 216 -9.84 -20.68 -5.27
C ASN A 216 -8.60 -21.57 -5.08
N VAL A 217 -7.87 -21.35 -3.98
CA VAL A 217 -6.79 -22.25 -3.59
C VAL A 217 -7.42 -23.62 -3.31
N ASP A 218 -6.87 -24.64 -3.95
CA ASP A 218 -7.33 -26.03 -3.88
C ASP A 218 -6.14 -26.97 -3.76
N PHE A 219 -6.34 -28.11 -3.09
CA PHE A 219 -5.34 -29.15 -2.95
C PHE A 219 -5.90 -30.52 -3.30
N VAL A 220 -5.19 -31.21 -4.19
CA VAL A 220 -5.47 -32.60 -4.52
C VAL A 220 -4.34 -33.47 -3.97
N GLY A 221 -4.62 -34.10 -2.83
CA GLY A 221 -3.75 -35.10 -2.21
C GLY A 221 -3.63 -36.37 -3.06
N LYS A 222 -2.44 -36.99 -3.03
CA LYS A 222 -2.05 -38.15 -3.85
C LYS A 222 -1.25 -39.19 -3.09
N ASP A 223 -0.75 -38.89 -1.91
CA ASP A 223 -0.34 -39.89 -0.93
C ASP A 223 -1.55 -40.33 -0.10
N LEU A 224 -1.54 -41.59 0.32
CA LEU A 224 -2.68 -42.25 0.98
C LEU A 224 -2.41 -42.43 2.48
N ASP A 225 -1.42 -41.72 3.01
CA ASP A 225 -1.01 -41.71 4.41
C ASP A 225 -1.57 -40.49 5.14
N LEU A 226 -1.65 -40.58 6.48
CA LEU A 226 -2.37 -39.61 7.31
C LEU A 226 -1.49 -38.42 7.79
N GLU A 227 -0.17 -38.57 7.66
CA GLU A 227 0.82 -37.76 8.37
C GLU A 227 1.68 -36.93 7.42
N ASP A 228 1.71 -37.30 6.15
CA ASP A 228 2.48 -36.64 5.12
C ASP A 228 1.57 -36.03 4.05
N LEU A 229 2.14 -35.14 3.26
CA LEU A 229 1.47 -34.45 2.18
C LEU A 229 2.21 -34.75 0.88
N GLY A 230 1.43 -34.93 -0.18
CA GLY A 230 1.96 -35.20 -1.50
C GLY A 230 0.84 -34.97 -2.50
N GLY A 231 1.07 -34.12 -3.49
CA GLY A 231 -0.03 -33.70 -4.35
C GLY A 231 0.21 -32.37 -5.02
N VAL A 232 -0.87 -31.78 -5.51
CA VAL A 232 -0.81 -30.50 -6.23
C VAL A 232 -1.66 -29.49 -5.50
N VAL A 233 -1.05 -28.38 -5.11
CA VAL A 233 -1.74 -27.15 -4.71
C VAL A 233 -1.96 -26.33 -5.98
N SER A 234 -3.16 -25.82 -6.20
CA SER A 234 -3.48 -24.97 -7.34
C SER A 234 -4.34 -23.79 -6.92
N TRP A 235 -4.33 -22.72 -7.70
CA TRP A 235 -5.11 -21.52 -7.44
C TRP A 235 -5.50 -20.84 -8.76
N ASN A 236 -6.41 -19.87 -8.65
CA ASN A 236 -6.68 -18.91 -9.71
C ASN A 236 -5.78 -17.69 -9.51
N ALA A 237 -5.18 -17.20 -10.60
CA ALA A 237 -4.43 -15.95 -10.61
C ALA A 237 -5.30 -14.76 -10.16
N PRO A 238 -4.70 -13.67 -9.66
CA PRO A 238 -5.43 -12.48 -9.25
C PRO A 238 -6.29 -11.88 -10.37
N GLY A 239 -7.45 -11.32 -10.01
CA GLY A 239 -8.37 -10.70 -10.96
C GLY A 239 -8.00 -9.27 -11.38
N SER A 240 -7.17 -8.60 -10.57
CA SER A 240 -6.66 -7.23 -10.72
C SER A 240 -5.18 -7.16 -10.34
N ASP A 241 -4.49 -6.10 -10.76
CA ASP A 241 -3.10 -5.77 -10.40
C ASP A 241 -2.10 -6.93 -10.62
N TYR A 242 -2.43 -7.84 -11.53
CA TYR A 242 -1.63 -9.03 -11.82
C TYR A 242 -0.31 -8.69 -12.50
N ASP A 243 -0.22 -7.52 -13.14
CA ASP A 243 0.99 -6.98 -13.74
C ASP A 243 2.06 -6.57 -12.70
N ARG A 244 1.67 -6.43 -11.43
CA ARG A 244 2.56 -6.14 -10.29
C ARG A 244 3.08 -7.40 -9.59
N VAL A 245 2.57 -8.58 -9.93
CA VAL A 245 2.95 -9.86 -9.33
C VAL A 245 4.15 -10.46 -10.05
N LEU A 246 5.22 -10.73 -9.31
CA LEU A 246 6.41 -11.43 -9.82
C LEU A 246 6.32 -12.94 -9.61
N SER A 247 5.86 -13.35 -8.44
CA SER A 247 5.77 -14.76 -8.04
C SER A 247 4.67 -14.99 -7.00
N TYR A 248 4.35 -16.25 -6.81
CA TYR A 248 3.53 -16.75 -5.72
C TYR A 248 4.42 -17.47 -4.71
N VAL A 249 4.04 -17.42 -3.44
CA VAL A 249 4.72 -18.16 -2.37
C VAL A 249 3.70 -19.00 -1.62
N VAL A 250 3.97 -20.29 -1.48
CA VAL A 250 3.07 -21.26 -0.85
C VAL A 250 3.69 -21.72 0.47
N TYR A 251 2.91 -21.68 1.53
CA TYR A 251 3.32 -22.17 2.84
C TYR A 251 2.28 -23.14 3.43
N LEU A 252 2.76 -23.99 4.33
CA LEU A 252 1.93 -24.59 5.36
C LEU A 252 1.77 -23.61 6.53
N SER A 253 0.58 -23.51 7.11
CA SER A 253 0.33 -22.68 8.29
C SER A 253 -0.63 -23.32 9.29
N LEU A 254 -0.66 -22.77 10.51
CA LEU A 254 -1.56 -23.21 11.57
C LEU A 254 -2.99 -22.71 11.37
N ASP A 255 -3.18 -21.62 10.62
CA ASP A 255 -4.46 -20.94 10.44
C ASP A 255 -4.52 -20.17 9.10
N ASP A 256 -5.68 -19.57 8.81
CA ASP A 256 -5.99 -18.91 7.55
C ASP A 256 -5.24 -17.59 7.32
N ILE A 257 -4.60 -17.03 8.36
CA ILE A 257 -3.81 -15.79 8.26
C ILE A 257 -2.30 -16.07 8.12
N GLY A 258 -1.90 -17.34 8.14
CA GLY A 258 -0.50 -17.72 7.99
C GLY A 258 0.31 -17.65 9.28
N THR A 259 -0.22 -18.06 10.43
CA THR A 259 0.58 -18.18 11.65
C THR A 259 1.57 -19.34 11.54
N ASN A 260 2.84 -19.10 11.94
CA ASN A 260 3.93 -20.08 12.07
C ASN A 260 4.27 -20.84 10.76
N ARG A 261 4.42 -20.10 9.66
CA ARG A 261 4.52 -20.66 8.30
C ARG A 261 5.76 -21.53 8.07
N SER A 262 5.61 -22.56 7.23
CA SER A 262 6.73 -23.30 6.63
C SER A 262 6.59 -23.27 5.11
N GLN A 263 7.58 -22.72 4.42
CA GLN A 263 7.53 -22.59 2.96
C GLN A 263 7.60 -23.96 2.31
N ILE A 264 6.82 -24.15 1.26
CA ILE A 264 6.87 -25.34 0.42
C ILE A 264 7.62 -24.96 -0.84
N GLU A 265 8.73 -25.67 -1.08
CA GLU A 265 9.59 -25.42 -2.23
C GLU A 265 10.03 -23.96 -2.34
N GLN A 266 10.39 -23.53 -3.56
CA GLN A 266 10.75 -22.15 -3.89
C GLN A 266 9.54 -21.37 -4.44
N ASP A 267 9.70 -20.05 -4.53
CA ASP A 267 8.73 -19.14 -5.16
C ASP A 267 8.32 -19.65 -6.55
N VAL A 268 7.02 -19.66 -6.81
CA VAL A 268 6.43 -20.06 -8.09
C VAL A 268 6.34 -18.83 -8.99
N PRO A 269 7.03 -18.77 -10.14
CA PRO A 269 6.97 -17.60 -11.02
C PRO A 269 5.55 -17.30 -11.48
N TYR A 270 5.22 -16.01 -11.64
CA TYR A 270 3.96 -15.60 -12.20
C TYR A 270 3.72 -16.26 -13.58
N GLY A 271 2.46 -16.63 -13.85
CA GLY A 271 2.07 -17.43 -15.00
C GLY A 271 1.99 -18.94 -14.72
N THR A 272 2.48 -19.40 -13.56
CA THR A 272 2.26 -20.77 -13.08
C THR A 272 1.36 -20.74 -11.84
N ASN A 273 0.16 -21.31 -11.92
CA ASN A 273 -0.84 -21.24 -10.83
C ASN A 273 -0.99 -22.57 -10.07
N MET A 274 0.10 -23.31 -9.96
CA MET A 274 0.14 -24.59 -9.25
C MET A 274 1.54 -24.89 -8.72
N LEU A 275 1.59 -25.60 -7.60
CA LEU A 275 2.81 -26.12 -6.99
C LEU A 275 2.64 -27.61 -6.71
N LEU A 276 3.64 -28.41 -7.13
CA LEU A 276 3.73 -29.81 -6.72
C LEU A 276 4.32 -29.86 -5.31
N THR A 277 3.55 -30.36 -4.35
CA THR A 277 4.06 -30.73 -3.02
C THR A 277 4.76 -32.08 -3.16
N PRO A 278 6.07 -32.18 -2.83
CA PRO A 278 6.79 -33.45 -2.87
C PRO A 278 6.08 -34.51 -2.02
N PRO A 279 6.05 -35.79 -2.44
CA PRO A 279 5.58 -36.87 -1.58
C PRO A 279 6.35 -36.90 -0.26
N GLU A 280 5.72 -37.40 0.81
CA GLU A 280 6.34 -37.54 2.14
C GLU A 280 6.70 -36.17 2.75
N THR A 281 6.00 -35.09 2.39
CA THR A 281 6.20 -33.77 3.00
C THR A 281 5.52 -33.76 4.38
N PRO A 282 6.26 -33.64 5.50
CA PRO A 282 5.66 -33.78 6.81
C PRO A 282 4.63 -32.68 7.11
N ARG A 283 3.37 -33.08 7.34
CA ARG A 283 2.29 -32.14 7.67
C ARG A 283 2.53 -31.43 9.00
N ASN A 284 3.10 -32.13 9.98
CA ASN A 284 3.26 -31.66 11.36
C ASN A 284 1.93 -31.13 11.93
N ALA A 285 1.97 -30.02 12.68
CA ALA A 285 0.78 -29.38 13.27
C ALA A 285 0.02 -28.48 12.28
N TYR A 286 0.45 -28.39 11.02
CA TYR A 286 -0.15 -27.48 10.06
C TYR A 286 -1.54 -27.94 9.62
N THR A 287 -2.42 -26.96 9.44
CA THR A 287 -3.83 -27.21 9.09
C THR A 287 -4.24 -26.54 7.80
N ARG A 288 -3.42 -25.64 7.24
CA ARG A 288 -3.73 -24.89 6.02
C ARG A 288 -2.57 -24.88 5.02
N PHE A 289 -2.91 -24.81 3.74
CA PHE A 289 -2.07 -24.14 2.74
C PHE A 289 -2.44 -22.66 2.72
N VAL A 290 -1.45 -21.78 2.65
CA VAL A 290 -1.63 -20.35 2.41
C VAL A 290 -0.80 -19.94 1.21
N VAL A 291 -1.41 -19.19 0.28
CA VAL A 291 -0.78 -18.70 -0.94
C VAL A 291 -0.76 -17.18 -0.89
N TYR A 292 0.44 -16.63 -1.09
CA TYR A 292 0.72 -15.20 -1.14
C TYR A 292 1.15 -14.80 -2.55
N THR A 293 0.85 -13.57 -2.95
CA THR A 293 1.52 -12.92 -4.07
C THR A 293 2.71 -12.11 -3.60
N LYS A 294 3.65 -11.87 -4.50
CA LYS A 294 4.88 -11.13 -4.21
C LYS A 294 5.20 -10.17 -5.34
N SER A 295 5.43 -8.91 -5.00
CA SER A 295 5.83 -7.85 -5.93
C SER A 295 7.35 -7.64 -5.92
N THR A 296 7.82 -6.63 -6.64
CA THR A 296 9.20 -6.13 -6.54
C THR A 296 9.53 -5.53 -5.16
N LEU A 297 8.51 -5.13 -4.39
CA LEU A 297 8.66 -4.51 -3.08
C LEU A 297 8.67 -5.57 -1.96
N VAL A 298 7.59 -6.35 -1.86
CA VAL A 298 7.37 -7.26 -0.73
C VAL A 298 6.41 -8.40 -1.10
N GLU A 299 6.43 -9.47 -0.29
CA GLU A 299 5.35 -10.46 -0.25
C GLU A 299 4.13 -9.86 0.45
N GLN A 300 2.94 -10.14 -0.06
CA GLN A 300 1.67 -9.80 0.58
C GLN A 300 1.64 -10.29 2.05
N THR A 301 0.97 -9.59 2.95
CA THR A 301 0.76 -10.02 4.35
C THR A 301 -0.54 -10.77 4.56
N THR A 302 -1.54 -10.56 3.71
CA THR A 302 -2.83 -11.28 3.76
C THR A 302 -2.90 -12.40 2.73
N PRO A 303 -2.83 -13.69 3.11
CA PRO A 303 -2.91 -14.80 2.15
C PRO A 303 -4.34 -15.15 1.73
N THR A 304 -4.43 -15.99 0.71
CA THR A 304 -5.58 -16.88 0.52
C THR A 304 -5.27 -18.26 1.07
N ALA A 305 -6.16 -18.79 1.90
CA ALA A 305 -5.97 -20.07 2.58
C ALA A 305 -6.85 -21.20 2.01
N HIS A 306 -6.37 -22.43 2.13
CA HIS A 306 -7.11 -23.67 1.90
C HIS A 306 -6.89 -24.61 3.08
N SER A 307 -7.96 -25.25 3.56
CA SER A 307 -7.85 -26.23 4.65
C SER A 307 -7.22 -27.53 4.17
N LEU A 308 -6.27 -28.05 4.93
CA LEU A 308 -5.75 -29.40 4.73
C LEU A 308 -6.81 -30.41 5.16
N PHE A 309 -7.50 -30.96 4.17
CA PHE A 309 -8.25 -32.20 4.33
C PHE A 309 -7.39 -33.32 3.80
N ASP A 310 -7.07 -34.23 4.71
CA ASP A 310 -6.41 -35.46 4.36
C ASP A 310 -7.45 -36.57 4.40
N THR A 311 -7.51 -37.32 3.31
CA THR A 311 -8.40 -38.44 3.15
C THR A 311 -7.61 -39.71 3.37
N SER A 312 -7.74 -40.27 4.57
CA SER A 312 -7.18 -41.58 4.88
C SER A 312 -7.84 -42.69 4.06
N ALA A 313 -7.04 -43.41 3.28
CA ALA A 313 -7.48 -44.60 2.56
C ALA A 313 -7.07 -45.91 3.26
N LEU A 314 -7.14 -45.94 4.59
CA LEU A 314 -6.81 -47.14 5.38
C LEU A 314 -7.86 -48.25 5.20
N ALA A 315 -7.41 -49.40 4.73
CA ALA A 315 -8.20 -50.64 4.80
C ALA A 315 -8.53 -50.97 6.26
N ARG A 316 -9.76 -51.43 6.52
CA ARG A 316 -10.28 -51.65 7.88
C ARG A 316 -10.61 -53.12 8.08
N ASN A 317 -10.79 -53.54 9.34
CA ASN A 317 -11.32 -54.87 9.69
C ASN A 317 -10.63 -56.03 8.94
N LEU A 318 -9.30 -56.00 8.89
CA LEU A 318 -8.49 -57.04 8.28
C LEU A 318 -8.73 -58.38 9.01
N ASP A 319 -9.12 -59.42 8.27
CA ASP A 319 -9.34 -60.77 8.80
C ASP A 319 -8.63 -61.81 7.93
N PHE A 320 -8.01 -62.79 8.57
CA PHE A 320 -7.31 -63.88 7.88
C PHE A 320 -7.56 -65.18 8.62
N LEU A 321 -8.17 -66.12 7.91
CA LEU A 321 -8.31 -67.50 8.38
C LEU A 321 -7.25 -68.36 7.69
N ASP A 322 -6.25 -68.77 8.46
CA ASP A 322 -5.32 -69.80 8.03
C ASP A 322 -6.04 -71.15 7.97
N ILE A 323 -6.08 -71.72 6.77
CA ILE A 323 -6.68 -73.03 6.50
C ILE A 323 -5.61 -74.10 6.24
N ASP A 324 -4.33 -73.72 6.31
CA ASP A 324 -3.24 -74.66 6.21
C ASP A 324 -3.08 -75.47 7.51
N VAL A 325 -2.71 -76.74 7.38
CA VAL A 325 -2.52 -77.66 8.51
C VAL A 325 -1.05 -77.95 8.78
N ASP A 326 -0.16 -77.57 7.88
CA ASP A 326 1.27 -77.76 7.95
C ASP A 326 1.93 -76.62 8.72
N ARG A 327 2.85 -76.99 9.61
CA ARG A 327 3.45 -76.04 10.53
C ARG A 327 4.39 -75.09 9.78
N GLY A 328 4.05 -73.80 9.77
CA GLY A 328 4.88 -72.75 9.20
C GLY A 328 4.51 -72.38 7.77
N GLU A 329 3.45 -72.97 7.23
CA GLU A 329 2.84 -72.58 5.96
C GLU A 329 1.60 -71.72 6.24
N LEU A 330 1.26 -70.86 5.28
CA LEU A 330 0.07 -70.01 5.35
C LEU A 330 -0.73 -70.21 4.07
N ALA A 331 -2.01 -70.54 4.22
CA ALA A 331 -2.94 -70.57 3.11
C ALA A 331 -4.30 -70.10 3.59
N GLY A 332 -5.03 -69.38 2.73
CA GLY A 332 -6.36 -68.90 3.10
C GLY A 332 -6.75 -67.60 2.44
N ASN A 333 -7.94 -67.12 2.79
CA ASN A 333 -8.45 -65.86 2.27
C ASN A 333 -8.18 -64.75 3.27
N LEU A 334 -7.46 -63.72 2.84
CA LEU A 334 -7.32 -62.46 3.55
C LEU A 334 -8.44 -61.53 3.09
N THR A 335 -9.24 -61.01 4.01
CA THR A 335 -10.31 -60.05 3.72
C THR A 335 -10.11 -58.75 4.50
N TRP A 336 -10.68 -57.67 3.99
CA TRP A 336 -10.74 -56.37 4.67
C TRP A 336 -12.01 -55.63 4.28
N ASP A 337 -12.36 -54.61 5.05
CA ASP A 337 -13.32 -53.61 4.65
C ASP A 337 -12.61 -52.46 3.90
N PRO A 338 -13.25 -51.88 2.86
CA PRO A 338 -12.72 -50.70 2.19
C PRO A 338 -12.55 -49.52 3.16
N PRO A 339 -11.66 -48.56 2.83
CA PRO A 339 -11.59 -47.29 3.53
C PRO A 339 -12.91 -46.52 3.42
N SER A 340 -13.05 -45.48 4.25
CA SER A 340 -14.22 -44.59 4.19
C SER A 340 -14.30 -43.79 2.90
N ASP A 341 -13.18 -43.59 2.21
CA ASP A 341 -13.10 -42.94 0.91
C ASP A 341 -12.17 -43.77 -0.01
N GLU A 342 -12.73 -44.28 -1.10
CA GLU A 342 -12.03 -45.06 -2.12
C GLU A 342 -11.75 -44.26 -3.39
N LEU A 343 -12.12 -42.97 -3.45
CA LEU A 343 -12.15 -42.18 -4.68
C LEU A 343 -10.78 -42.13 -5.37
N HIS A 344 -9.70 -42.16 -4.59
CA HIS A 344 -8.32 -42.13 -5.06
C HIS A 344 -7.59 -43.48 -4.92
N VAL A 345 -8.25 -44.53 -4.43
CA VAL A 345 -7.65 -45.86 -4.32
C VAL A 345 -7.69 -46.58 -5.66
N VAL A 346 -6.52 -46.91 -6.20
CA VAL A 346 -6.43 -47.63 -7.49
C VAL A 346 -6.29 -49.13 -7.29
N ARG A 347 -5.55 -49.55 -6.26
CA ARG A 347 -5.28 -50.97 -5.94
C ARG A 347 -4.89 -51.13 -4.47
N TYR A 348 -5.10 -52.34 -3.95
CA TYR A 348 -4.57 -52.79 -2.65
C TYR A 348 -3.35 -53.67 -2.89
N ASN A 349 -2.23 -53.35 -2.23
CA ASN A 349 -1.03 -54.20 -2.23
C ASN A 349 -0.92 -54.89 -0.87
N VAL A 350 -0.79 -56.21 -0.87
CA VAL A 350 -0.74 -57.02 0.35
C VAL A 350 0.67 -57.52 0.58
N TYR A 351 1.13 -57.36 1.82
CA TYR A 351 2.45 -57.81 2.26
C TYR A 351 2.32 -58.58 3.58
N LEU A 352 3.14 -59.62 3.74
CA LEU A 352 3.45 -60.20 5.04
C LEU A 352 4.61 -59.43 5.65
N SER A 353 4.66 -59.21 6.97
CA SER A 353 5.76 -58.47 7.59
C SER A 353 6.09 -59.01 8.98
N GLU A 354 7.31 -58.73 9.45
CA GLU A 354 7.82 -59.19 10.74
C GLU A 354 7.19 -58.43 11.93
N ASN A 355 6.62 -57.25 11.68
CA ASN A 355 5.96 -56.44 12.71
C ASN A 355 4.86 -55.54 12.11
N ALA A 356 4.09 -54.91 12.99
CA ALA A 356 2.97 -54.04 12.61
C ALA A 356 3.35 -52.77 11.81
N TYR A 357 4.64 -52.45 11.71
CA TYR A 357 5.16 -51.30 10.96
C TYR A 357 5.68 -51.71 9.57
N GLY A 358 5.51 -52.97 9.16
CA GLY A 358 5.94 -53.43 7.84
C GLY A 358 7.42 -53.74 7.71
N LEU A 359 8.16 -53.92 8.82
CA LEU A 359 9.56 -54.34 8.76
C LEU A 359 9.68 -55.71 8.08
N GLY A 360 10.67 -55.88 7.19
CA GLY A 360 10.90 -57.16 6.50
C GLY A 360 9.77 -57.57 5.55
N ARG A 361 9.00 -56.62 5.00
CA ARG A 361 7.81 -56.92 4.21
C ARG A 361 8.08 -57.82 2.99
N HIS A 362 7.36 -58.93 2.91
CA HIS A 362 7.33 -59.84 1.77
C HIS A 362 6.02 -59.66 1.00
N TYR A 363 6.11 -59.34 -0.30
CA TYR A 363 4.94 -59.08 -1.13
C TYR A 363 4.15 -60.36 -1.42
N LEU A 364 2.85 -60.38 -1.12
CA LEU A 364 1.96 -61.52 -1.35
C LEU A 364 1.14 -61.39 -2.64
N GLY A 365 0.77 -60.16 -3.01
CA GLY A 365 -0.07 -59.91 -4.18
C GLY A 365 -0.74 -58.55 -4.16
N ASN A 366 -1.56 -58.29 -5.17
CA ASN A 366 -2.40 -57.11 -5.22
C ASN A 366 -3.78 -57.42 -5.80
N VAL A 367 -4.74 -56.56 -5.51
CA VAL A 367 -6.08 -56.57 -6.12
C VAL A 367 -6.48 -55.15 -6.50
N THR A 368 -7.30 -55.00 -7.53
CA THR A 368 -7.86 -53.70 -7.92
C THR A 368 -8.88 -53.21 -6.90
N VAL A 369 -9.09 -51.89 -6.83
CA VAL A 369 -10.18 -51.31 -6.03
C VAL A 369 -11.53 -51.96 -6.35
N GLY A 370 -12.39 -52.11 -5.33
CA GLY A 370 -13.66 -52.85 -5.43
C GLY A 370 -13.54 -54.36 -5.16
N ILE A 371 -12.32 -54.88 -5.01
CA ILE A 371 -12.06 -56.25 -4.54
C ILE A 371 -11.40 -56.14 -3.16
N TYR A 372 -11.99 -56.82 -2.17
CA TYR A 372 -11.59 -56.70 -0.76
C TYR A 372 -11.16 -58.02 -0.15
N GLU A 373 -10.66 -58.91 -1.00
CA GLU A 373 -10.11 -60.19 -0.62
C GLU A 373 -8.91 -60.56 -1.47
N LEU A 374 -7.95 -61.28 -0.89
CA LEU A 374 -6.81 -61.88 -1.58
C LEU A 374 -6.65 -63.33 -1.10
N LEU A 375 -6.65 -64.27 -2.05
CA LEU A 375 -6.31 -65.66 -1.78
C LEU A 375 -4.79 -65.81 -1.66
N VAL A 376 -4.32 -66.17 -0.47
CA VAL A 376 -2.93 -66.55 -0.20
C VAL A 376 -2.77 -68.04 -0.53
N LEU A 377 -1.89 -68.34 -1.49
CA LEU A 377 -1.67 -69.69 -1.99
C LEU A 377 -0.58 -70.43 -1.20
N LEU A 378 -0.75 -71.75 -1.13
CA LEU A 378 0.02 -72.76 -0.37
C LEU A 378 1.55 -72.77 -0.60
N GLU A 379 2.08 -72.06 -1.61
CA GLU A 379 3.50 -72.15 -2.00
C GLU A 379 4.37 -71.00 -1.45
N LEU A 380 3.82 -70.14 -0.59
CA LEU A 380 4.57 -69.06 0.04
C LEU A 380 5.32 -69.58 1.28
N LEU A 381 6.45 -70.25 1.02
CA LEU A 381 7.44 -70.64 2.03
C LEU A 381 8.00 -69.41 2.77
N ILE A 382 7.94 -69.44 4.11
CA ILE A 382 8.65 -68.52 5.03
C ILE A 382 9.89 -69.24 5.59
#